data_AF-A0A9E0R0U6-F1
#
_entry.id   AF-A0A9E0R0U6-F1
#
_cell.length_a   1.000
_cell.length_b   1.000
_cell.length_c   1.000
_cell.angle_alpha   90.00
_cell.angle_beta   90.00
_cell.angle_gamma   90.00
#
_symmetry.space_group_name_H-M   'P 1'
#
loop_
_entity.id
_entity.type
_entity.pdbx_description
1 polymer ?
#
loop_
_entity_poly.entity_id
_entity_poly.type
_entity_poly.pdbx_seq_one_letter_code
_entity_poly.pdbx_strand_id
1 'polypeptide(L)'
;MPDQNAIARLEALTVVDKKASQTRSELEKVKKELREANTELKVLKGLNPERLKKNVAELKKKVAAKSADFDIQKKELAGSRKSLRTAKSELTASHNETDAFYVSSCKQWELFFTGFQFSSDKSDDDTTRIRCLDRETGTSVIANAVDGNKAAWSTDIGIPDEVSEAAAEQIIELKLPTAAI
;
A
#
# COMPACT_ATOMS: atom_id res chain seq x y z
N MET A 1 -21.03 -95.11 -40.95
CA MET A 1 -21.56 -93.81 -40.50
C MET A 1 -20.95 -93.55 -39.12
N PRO A 2 -20.20 -92.47 -38.90
CA PRO A 2 -19.67 -92.18 -37.57
C PRO A 2 -20.83 -91.93 -36.59
N ASP A 3 -20.67 -92.44 -35.37
CA ASP A 3 -21.68 -92.44 -34.31
C ASP A 3 -21.96 -91.00 -33.84
N GLN A 4 -23.17 -90.48 -34.11
CA GLN A 4 -23.56 -89.08 -33.86
C GLN A 4 -23.36 -88.66 -32.39
N ASN A 5 -23.48 -89.60 -31.46
CA ASN A 5 -23.26 -89.36 -30.04
C ASN A 5 -21.79 -89.08 -29.69
N ALA A 6 -20.84 -89.66 -30.42
CA ALA A 6 -19.42 -89.41 -30.22
C ALA A 6 -19.02 -88.00 -30.71
N ILE A 7 -19.62 -87.57 -31.82
CA ILE A 7 -19.41 -86.23 -32.40
C ILE A 7 -19.96 -85.14 -31.45
N ALA A 8 -21.17 -85.29 -30.94
CA ALA A 8 -21.78 -84.31 -30.01
C ALA A 8 -20.99 -84.16 -28.70
N ARG A 9 -20.42 -85.26 -28.18
CA ARG A 9 -19.56 -85.22 -26.98
C ARG A 9 -18.23 -84.50 -27.24
N LEU A 10 -17.64 -84.70 -28.42
CA LEU A 10 -16.42 -83.99 -28.82
C LEU A 10 -16.69 -82.49 -28.98
N GLU A 11 -17.80 -82.11 -29.60
CA GLU A 11 -18.20 -80.69 -29.71
C GLU A 11 -18.40 -80.05 -28.33
N ALA A 12 -19.08 -80.72 -27.40
CA ALA A 12 -19.24 -80.23 -26.03
C ALA A 12 -17.90 -80.03 -25.29
N LEU A 13 -16.96 -80.98 -25.46
CA LEU A 13 -15.60 -80.87 -24.93
C LEU A 13 -14.85 -79.66 -25.52
N THR A 14 -14.95 -79.41 -26.82
CA THR A 14 -14.31 -78.23 -27.44
C THR A 14 -14.87 -76.90 -26.93
N VAL A 15 -16.17 -76.84 -26.61
CA VAL A 15 -16.79 -75.64 -26.02
C VAL A 15 -16.29 -75.42 -24.60
N VAL A 16 -16.18 -76.48 -23.80
CA VAL A 16 -15.61 -76.41 -22.44
C VAL A 16 -14.15 -75.96 -22.50
N ASP A 17 -13.36 -76.50 -23.42
CA ASP A 17 -11.95 -76.14 -23.57
C ASP A 17 -11.76 -74.67 -24.00
N LYS A 18 -12.60 -74.18 -24.93
CA LYS A 18 -12.65 -72.75 -25.29
C LYS A 18 -12.99 -71.87 -24.08
N LYS A 19 -14.01 -72.23 -23.29
CA LYS A 19 -14.36 -71.48 -22.07
C LYS A 19 -13.24 -71.51 -21.03
N ALA A 20 -12.58 -72.65 -20.86
CA ALA A 20 -11.43 -72.80 -19.97
C ALA A 20 -10.24 -71.94 -20.40
N SER A 21 -9.97 -71.86 -21.71
CA SER A 21 -8.94 -70.96 -22.26
C SER A 21 -9.27 -69.49 -22.07
N GLN A 22 -10.54 -69.10 -22.24
CA GLN A 22 -11.00 -67.72 -22.06
C GLN A 22 -10.88 -67.30 -20.59
N THR A 23 -11.39 -68.11 -19.67
CA THR A 23 -11.26 -67.85 -18.23
C THR A 23 -9.80 -67.82 -17.78
N ARG A 24 -8.92 -68.66 -18.34
CA ARG A 24 -7.47 -68.56 -18.07
C ARG A 24 -6.90 -67.23 -18.54
N SER A 25 -7.27 -66.78 -19.73
CA SER A 25 -6.78 -65.51 -20.29
C SER A 25 -7.27 -64.30 -19.47
N GLU A 26 -8.51 -64.33 -19.00
CA GLU A 26 -9.09 -63.30 -18.12
C GLU A 26 -8.41 -63.32 -16.74
N LEU A 27 -8.17 -64.50 -16.18
CA LEU A 27 -7.45 -64.66 -14.92
C LEU A 27 -6.04 -64.05 -14.99
N GLU A 28 -5.31 -64.27 -16.09
CA GLU A 28 -3.99 -63.69 -16.28
C GLU A 28 -4.04 -62.17 -16.48
N LYS A 29 -5.07 -61.63 -17.14
CA LYS A 29 -5.30 -60.18 -17.22
C LYS A 29 -5.55 -59.57 -15.84
N VAL A 30 -6.47 -60.14 -15.07
CA VAL A 30 -6.80 -59.68 -13.71
C VAL A 30 -5.59 -59.74 -12.78
N LYS A 31 -4.76 -60.80 -12.88
CA LYS A 31 -3.50 -60.88 -12.11
C LYS A 31 -2.52 -59.77 -12.48
N LYS A 32 -2.43 -59.42 -13.76
CA LYS A 32 -1.55 -58.34 -14.22
C LYS A 32 -2.03 -56.99 -13.68
N GLU A 33 -3.32 -56.69 -13.81
CA GLU A 33 -3.95 -55.47 -13.27
C GLU A 33 -3.77 -55.39 -11.74
N LEU A 34 -3.93 -56.51 -11.02
CA LEU A 34 -3.72 -56.55 -9.57
C LEU A 34 -2.26 -56.25 -9.19
N ARG A 35 -1.28 -56.66 -10.00
CA ARG A 35 0.13 -56.32 -9.77
C ARG A 35 0.38 -54.85 -10.01
N GLU A 36 -0.15 -54.29 -11.11
CA GLU A 36 -0.04 -52.87 -11.45
C GLU A 36 -0.66 -52.00 -10.35
N ALA A 37 -1.89 -52.30 -9.93
CA ALA A 37 -2.57 -51.59 -8.83
C ALA A 37 -1.79 -51.67 -7.50
N ASN A 38 -1.18 -52.82 -7.19
CA ASN A 38 -0.34 -52.95 -6.00
C ASN A 38 0.96 -52.13 -6.08
N THR A 39 1.55 -52.00 -7.27
CA THR A 39 2.72 -51.14 -7.46
C THR A 39 2.36 -49.66 -7.30
N GLU A 40 1.24 -49.22 -7.87
CA GLU A 40 0.73 -47.86 -7.70
C GLU A 40 0.40 -47.55 -6.24
N LEU A 41 -0.22 -48.49 -5.52
CA LEU A 41 -0.56 -48.33 -4.11
C LEU A 41 0.69 -48.21 -3.23
N LYS A 42 1.77 -48.94 -3.55
CA LYS A 42 3.08 -48.78 -2.89
C LYS A 42 3.68 -47.39 -3.14
N VAL A 43 3.61 -46.89 -4.38
CA VAL A 43 4.08 -45.54 -4.72
C VAL A 43 3.27 -44.47 -3.97
N LEU A 44 1.95 -44.59 -3.95
CA LEU A 44 1.05 -43.67 -3.23
C LEU A 44 1.29 -43.68 -1.72
N LYS A 45 1.51 -44.85 -1.10
CA LYS A 45 1.91 -44.95 0.30
C LYS A 45 3.29 -44.33 0.55
N GLY A 46 4.23 -44.51 -0.39
CA GLY A 46 5.57 -43.92 -0.34
C GLY A 46 5.56 -42.39 -0.33
N LEU A 47 4.59 -41.77 -1.00
CA LEU A 47 4.36 -40.32 -0.96
C LEU A 47 3.86 -39.81 0.41
N ASN A 48 3.53 -40.72 1.32
CA ASN A 48 3.21 -40.45 2.70
C ASN A 48 2.15 -39.33 2.86
N PRO A 49 0.92 -39.56 2.34
CA PRO A 49 -0.10 -38.53 2.17
C PRO A 49 -0.53 -37.87 3.49
N GLU A 50 -0.41 -38.55 4.62
CA GLU A 50 -0.68 -37.95 5.94
C GLU A 50 0.33 -36.87 6.30
N ARG A 51 1.63 -37.11 6.02
CA ARG A 51 2.67 -36.11 6.23
C ARG A 51 2.44 -34.88 5.35
N LEU A 52 2.07 -35.09 4.09
CA LEU A 52 1.71 -34.00 3.18
C LEU A 52 0.50 -33.20 3.69
N LYS A 53 -0.56 -33.88 4.17
CA LYS A 53 -1.73 -33.21 4.78
C LYS A 53 -1.33 -32.36 5.99
N LYS A 54 -0.47 -32.88 6.88
CA LYS A 54 0.03 -32.13 8.04
C LYS A 54 0.84 -30.90 7.60
N ASN A 55 1.75 -31.05 6.65
CA ASN A 55 2.55 -29.94 6.13
C ASN A 55 1.67 -28.86 5.49
N VAL A 56 0.66 -29.24 4.71
CA VAL A 56 -0.29 -28.30 4.10
C VAL A 56 -1.07 -27.54 5.19
N ALA A 57 -1.53 -28.23 6.23
CA ALA A 57 -2.22 -27.58 7.35
C ALA A 57 -1.31 -26.60 8.10
N GLU A 58 -0.05 -26.96 8.33
CA GLU A 58 0.92 -26.09 8.98
C GLU A 58 1.27 -24.87 8.11
N LEU A 59 1.46 -25.06 6.80
CA LEU A 59 1.69 -23.98 5.85
C LEU A 59 0.51 -23.03 5.79
N LYS A 60 -0.73 -23.53 5.79
CA LYS A 60 -1.93 -22.68 5.86
C LYS A 60 -1.95 -21.82 7.11
N LYS A 61 -1.59 -22.37 8.27
CA LYS A 61 -1.48 -21.60 9.53
C LYS A 61 -0.39 -20.53 9.44
N LYS A 62 0.79 -20.86 8.90
CA LYS A 62 1.90 -19.90 8.72
C LYS A 62 1.52 -18.77 7.76
N VAL A 63 0.82 -19.08 6.67
CA VAL A 63 0.33 -18.07 5.71
C VAL A 63 -0.70 -17.16 6.36
N ALA A 64 -1.65 -17.72 7.11
CA ALA A 64 -2.65 -16.92 7.82
C ALA A 64 -2.01 -15.97 8.84
N ALA A 65 -1.04 -16.46 9.63
CA ALA A 65 -0.29 -15.63 10.58
C ALA A 65 0.46 -14.49 9.87
N LYS A 66 1.23 -14.81 8.82
CA LYS A 66 1.95 -13.79 8.05
C LYS A 66 1.04 -12.77 7.38
N SER A 67 -0.14 -13.17 6.94
CA SER A 67 -1.14 -12.26 6.37
C SER A 67 -1.64 -11.26 7.42
N ALA A 68 -1.92 -11.74 8.64
CA ALA A 68 -2.35 -10.88 9.74
C ALA A 68 -1.24 -9.89 10.13
N ASP A 69 0.01 -10.35 10.22
CA ASP A 69 1.17 -9.49 10.50
C ASP A 69 1.35 -8.40 9.43
N PHE A 70 1.15 -8.76 8.15
CA PHE A 70 1.24 -7.82 7.04
C PHE A 70 0.15 -6.73 7.14
N ASP A 71 -1.07 -7.09 7.52
CA ASP A 71 -2.15 -6.12 7.72
C ASP A 71 -1.87 -5.16 8.88
N ILE A 72 -1.22 -5.64 9.95
CA ILE A 72 -0.78 -4.81 11.08
C ILE A 72 0.30 -3.82 10.60
N GLN A 73 1.35 -4.32 9.96
CA GLN A 73 2.45 -3.48 9.44
C GLN A 73 1.94 -2.43 8.44
N LYS A 74 0.96 -2.76 7.61
CA LYS A 74 0.35 -1.82 6.68
C LYS A 74 -0.37 -0.67 7.40
N LYS A 75 -1.07 -0.96 8.50
CA LYS A 75 -1.73 0.06 9.34
C LYS A 75 -0.70 0.94 10.06
N GLU A 76 0.35 0.34 10.61
CA GLU A 76 1.44 1.06 11.27
C GLU A 76 2.17 1.99 10.30
N LEU A 77 2.43 1.54 9.07
CA LEU A 77 3.03 2.35 8.02
C LEU A 77 2.14 3.53 7.63
N ALA A 78 0.82 3.31 7.51
CA ALA A 78 -0.14 4.38 7.24
C ALA A 78 -0.17 5.42 8.37
N GLY A 79 -0.15 4.96 9.63
CA GLY A 79 -0.04 5.84 10.81
C GLY A 79 1.25 6.66 10.78
N SER A 80 2.39 6.01 10.57
CA SER A 80 3.71 6.66 10.50
C SER A 80 3.79 7.70 9.40
N ARG A 81 3.20 7.44 8.22
CA ARG A 81 3.12 8.43 7.13
C ARG A 81 2.30 9.65 7.51
N LYS A 82 1.19 9.47 8.23
CA LYS A 82 0.37 10.59 8.72
C LYS A 82 1.16 11.42 9.72
N SER A 83 1.80 10.80 10.70
CA SER A 83 2.65 11.48 11.68
C SER A 83 3.81 12.21 11.03
N LEU A 84 4.48 11.60 10.04
CA LEU A 84 5.56 12.25 9.29
C LEU A 84 5.06 13.48 8.53
N ARG A 85 3.87 13.41 7.92
CA ARG A 85 3.28 14.56 7.23
C ARG A 85 2.99 15.70 8.22
N THR A 86 2.44 15.39 9.38
CA THR A 86 2.16 16.37 10.44
C THR A 86 3.46 16.99 10.98
N ALA A 87 4.46 16.18 11.30
CA ALA A 87 5.76 16.68 11.75
C ALA A 87 6.45 17.55 10.70
N LYS A 88 6.33 17.20 9.41
CA LYS A 88 6.85 18.02 8.32
C LYS A 88 6.13 19.38 8.24
N SER A 89 4.80 19.41 8.34
CA SER A 89 4.06 20.68 8.36
C SER A 89 4.40 21.54 9.58
N GLU A 90 4.56 20.94 10.75
CA GLU A 90 4.97 21.64 11.97
C GLU A 90 6.39 22.18 11.86
N LEU A 91 7.32 21.40 11.30
CA LEU A 91 8.69 21.84 11.07
C LEU A 91 8.76 23.01 10.08
N THR A 92 8.02 22.92 8.97
CA THR A 92 7.91 24.01 8.00
C THR A 92 7.31 25.26 8.65
N ALA A 93 6.24 25.12 9.44
CA ALA A 93 5.65 26.25 10.16
C ALA A 93 6.65 26.87 11.15
N SER A 94 7.38 26.05 11.92
CA SER A 94 8.39 26.54 12.86
C SER A 94 9.57 27.23 12.18
N HIS A 95 10.02 26.72 11.03
CA HIS A 95 11.10 27.33 10.25
C HIS A 95 10.67 28.69 9.70
N ASN A 96 9.47 28.76 9.14
CA ASN A 96 8.89 30.00 8.62
C ASN A 96 8.78 31.11 9.68
N GLU A 97 8.50 30.74 10.93
CA GLU A 97 8.40 31.67 12.06
C GLU A 97 9.75 32.11 12.66
N THR A 98 10.84 31.42 12.34
CA THR A 98 12.16 31.68 12.93
C THR A 98 13.12 32.42 12.01
N ASP A 99 13.05 32.16 10.70
CA ASP A 99 13.92 32.82 9.73
C ASP A 99 13.18 33.97 9.03
N ALA A 100 13.58 35.20 9.36
CA ALA A 100 13.10 36.38 8.68
C ALA A 100 13.58 36.35 7.22
N PHE A 101 12.65 36.43 6.26
CA PHE A 101 13.02 36.52 4.84
C PHE A 101 13.41 37.96 4.46
N TYR A 102 13.05 38.94 5.29
CA TYR A 102 13.41 40.34 5.10
C TYR A 102 13.69 41.03 6.43
N VAL A 103 14.69 41.91 6.42
CA VAL A 103 15.05 42.79 7.54
C VAL A 103 15.19 44.21 6.98
N SER A 104 14.55 45.18 7.62
CA SER A 104 14.58 46.58 7.17
C SER A 104 15.97 47.20 7.26
N SER A 105 16.16 48.31 6.55
CA SER A 105 17.44 49.05 6.53
C SER A 105 17.83 49.54 7.94
N CYS A 106 16.84 49.94 8.74
CA CYS A 106 17.00 50.34 10.14
C CYS A 106 17.11 49.17 11.13
N LYS A 107 17.01 47.92 10.66
CA LYS A 107 17.04 46.68 11.48
C LYS A 107 15.95 46.56 12.55
N GLN A 108 14.99 47.47 12.55
CA GLN A 108 13.87 47.49 13.50
C GLN A 108 12.75 46.54 13.05
N TRP A 109 12.56 46.35 11.75
CA TRP A 109 11.44 45.59 11.21
C TRP A 109 11.92 44.31 10.56
N GLU A 110 11.25 43.20 10.87
CA GLU A 110 11.52 41.89 10.29
C GLU A 110 10.22 41.27 9.77
N LEU A 111 10.31 40.62 8.61
CA LEU A 111 9.19 39.92 7.99
C LEU A 111 9.42 38.42 8.01
N PHE A 112 8.37 37.69 8.40
CA PHE A 112 8.36 36.24 8.52
C PHE A 112 7.19 35.67 7.74
N PHE A 113 7.37 34.47 7.21
CA PHE A 113 6.22 33.68 6.80
C PHE A 113 5.52 33.15 8.04
N THR A 114 4.20 33.23 8.06
CA THR A 114 3.42 32.75 9.19
C THR A 114 2.29 31.86 8.73
N GLY A 115 2.08 30.78 9.46
CA GLY A 115 0.85 29.98 9.38
C GLY A 115 -0.22 30.47 10.36
N PHE A 116 0.04 31.55 11.11
CA PHE A 116 -0.88 32.05 12.11
C PHE A 116 -2.16 32.59 11.46
N GLN A 117 -3.27 32.15 12.03
CA GLN A 117 -4.60 32.54 11.61
C GLN A 117 -5.39 33.00 12.83
N PHE A 118 -6.06 34.15 12.72
CA PHE A 118 -6.96 34.59 13.79
C PHE A 118 -8.15 33.65 13.87
N SER A 119 -8.69 33.41 15.06
CA SER A 119 -9.87 32.57 15.26
C SER A 119 -11.12 33.06 14.50
N SER A 120 -11.12 34.32 14.08
CA SER A 120 -12.16 34.95 13.26
C SER A 120 -12.01 34.73 11.76
N ASP A 121 -10.85 34.26 11.28
CA ASP A 121 -10.59 34.10 9.86
C ASP A 121 -11.23 32.80 9.34
N LYS A 122 -11.75 32.84 8.11
CA LYS A 122 -12.23 31.62 7.43
C LYS A 122 -11.05 30.71 7.10
N SER A 123 -11.14 29.41 7.37
CA SER A 123 -10.08 28.46 6.99
C SER A 123 -9.92 28.48 5.48
N ASP A 124 -8.83 29.07 5.03
CA ASP A 124 -8.45 29.09 3.63
C ASP A 124 -7.08 28.44 3.58
N ASP A 125 -7.04 27.21 3.06
CA ASP A 125 -5.91 26.27 3.19
C ASP A 125 -4.64 26.76 2.46
N ASP A 126 -4.71 27.87 1.71
CA ASP A 126 -3.69 28.22 0.71
C ASP A 126 -3.18 29.68 0.77
N THR A 127 -3.36 30.38 1.90
CA THR A 127 -2.77 31.72 2.07
C THR A 127 -1.46 31.64 2.84
N THR A 128 -0.34 31.64 2.12
CA THR A 128 0.94 32.03 2.74
C THR A 128 0.79 33.47 3.25
N ARG A 129 0.91 33.65 4.56
CA ARG A 129 0.75 34.95 5.22
C ARG A 129 2.10 35.48 5.66
N ILE A 130 2.17 36.81 5.77
CA ILE A 130 3.37 37.50 6.21
C ILE A 130 3.08 38.20 7.53
N ARG A 131 3.93 37.94 8.52
CA ARG A 131 3.96 38.64 9.81
C ARG A 131 5.08 39.67 9.79
N CYS A 132 4.76 40.89 10.19
CA CYS A 132 5.72 41.95 10.45
C CYS A 132 5.95 42.07 11.95
N LEU A 133 7.21 42.10 12.38
CA LEU A 133 7.62 42.28 13.77
C LEU A 133 8.40 43.59 13.90
N ASP A 134 7.94 44.45 14.80
CA ASP A 134 8.74 45.55 15.33
C ASP A 134 9.61 45.03 16.47
N ARG A 135 10.92 45.06 16.29
CA ARG A 135 11.90 44.58 17.28
C ARG A 135 12.12 45.55 18.43
N GLU A 136 11.78 46.81 18.25
CA GLU A 136 11.92 47.82 19.31
C GLU A 136 10.79 47.66 20.33
N THR A 137 9.54 47.57 19.86
CA THR A 137 8.38 47.45 20.75
C THR A 137 7.96 46.00 21.03
N GLY A 138 8.39 45.04 20.21
CA GLY A 138 7.93 43.65 20.24
C GLY A 138 6.53 43.45 19.64
N THR A 139 5.94 44.49 19.05
CA THR A 139 4.60 44.43 18.45
C THR A 139 4.67 43.69 17.11
N SER A 140 3.70 42.82 16.84
CA SER A 140 3.62 42.15 15.55
C SER A 140 2.23 42.25 14.93
N VAL A 141 2.18 42.41 13.60
CA VAL A 141 0.94 42.45 12.83
C VAL A 141 1.05 41.57 11.60
N ILE A 142 -0.10 41.16 11.08
CA ILE A 142 -0.19 40.28 9.91
C ILE A 142 -0.71 41.06 8.71
N ALA A 143 -0.15 40.78 7.54
CA ALA A 143 -0.65 41.30 6.26
C ALA A 143 -1.97 40.62 5.91
N ASN A 144 -3.00 41.42 5.65
CA ASN A 144 -4.35 40.98 5.31
C ASN A 144 -4.58 40.93 3.79
N ALA A 145 -3.95 41.83 3.04
CA ALA A 145 -4.10 41.95 1.60
C ALA A 145 -2.90 42.68 0.99
N VAL A 146 -2.92 42.83 -0.33
CA VAL A 146 -2.04 43.73 -1.07
C VAL A 146 -2.91 44.87 -1.61
N ASP A 147 -2.50 46.11 -1.35
CA ASP A 147 -3.13 47.32 -1.86
C ASP A 147 -2.11 48.08 -2.73
N GLY A 148 -2.29 48.00 -4.05
CA GLY A 148 -1.30 48.49 -5.02
C GLY A 148 0.03 47.75 -4.89
N ASN A 149 1.09 48.48 -4.52
CA ASN A 149 2.44 47.95 -4.32
C ASN A 149 2.79 47.73 -2.84
N LYS A 150 1.83 47.84 -1.91
CA LYS A 150 2.07 47.75 -0.47
C LYS A 150 1.18 46.70 0.18
N ALA A 151 1.69 46.06 1.22
CA ALA A 151 0.89 45.18 2.05
C ALA A 151 -0.08 46.00 2.89
N ALA A 152 -1.34 45.57 2.91
CA ALA A 152 -2.35 46.09 3.82
C ALA A 152 -2.27 45.31 5.14
N TRP A 153 -2.00 46.02 6.23
CA TRP A 153 -1.78 45.42 7.55
C TRP A 153 -3.07 45.36 8.38
N SER A 154 -3.15 44.38 9.28
CA SER A 154 -4.28 44.21 10.22
C SER A 154 -4.41 45.33 11.25
N THR A 155 -3.32 46.03 11.56
CA THR A 155 -3.32 47.17 12.46
C THR A 155 -2.25 48.14 12.00
N ASP A 156 -2.58 49.43 12.02
CA ASP A 156 -1.60 50.48 11.75
C ASP A 156 -0.71 50.68 12.99
N ILE A 157 0.56 50.32 12.85
CA ILE A 157 1.59 50.48 13.87
C ILE A 157 2.75 51.35 13.36
N GLY A 158 2.56 52.11 12.28
CA GLY A 158 3.60 52.94 11.69
C GLY A 158 4.66 52.16 10.89
N ILE A 159 4.23 51.09 10.19
CA ILE A 159 5.13 50.27 9.37
C ILE A 159 5.68 51.11 8.21
N PRO A 160 7.01 51.17 8.00
CA PRO A 160 7.58 51.90 6.88
C PRO A 160 7.14 51.37 5.51
N ASP A 161 7.16 52.26 4.53
CA ASP A 161 6.81 51.94 3.14
C ASP A 161 7.70 50.82 2.58
N GLU A 162 9.01 50.86 2.82
CA GLU A 162 9.95 49.83 2.34
C GLU A 162 9.59 48.41 2.83
N VAL A 163 9.08 48.30 4.06
CA VAL A 163 8.69 47.03 4.67
C VAL A 163 7.36 46.56 4.07
N SER A 164 6.44 47.49 3.84
CA SER A 164 5.15 47.21 3.22
C SER A 164 5.29 46.80 1.75
N GLU A 165 6.23 47.40 1.03
CA GLU A 165 6.58 47.05 -0.36
C GLU A 165 7.23 45.67 -0.44
N ALA A 166 8.23 45.39 0.40
CA ALA A 166 8.87 44.07 0.46
C ALA A 166 7.87 42.94 0.77
N ALA A 167 6.94 43.18 1.69
CA ALA A 167 5.86 42.22 1.97
C ALA A 167 4.92 42.02 0.77
N ALA A 168 4.56 43.08 0.06
CA ALA A 168 3.70 43.01 -1.12
C ALA A 168 4.36 42.24 -2.26
N GLU A 169 5.62 42.54 -2.56
CA GLU A 169 6.42 41.83 -3.57
C GLU A 169 6.40 40.33 -3.31
N GLN A 170 6.67 39.92 -2.06
CA GLN A 170 6.69 38.52 -1.70
C GLN A 170 5.32 37.83 -1.81
N ILE A 171 4.23 38.52 -1.44
CA ILE A 171 2.86 37.98 -1.59
C ILE A 171 2.51 37.82 -3.07
N ILE A 172 2.90 38.78 -3.91
CA ILE A 172 2.65 38.75 -5.36
C ILE A 172 3.45 37.62 -6.00
N GLU A 173 4.73 37.48 -5.67
CA GLU A 173 5.61 36.43 -6.19
C GLU A 173 5.06 35.03 -5.89
N LEU A 174 4.60 34.81 -4.65
CA LEU A 174 4.04 33.51 -4.24
C LEU A 174 2.66 33.20 -4.86
N LYS A 175 1.92 34.23 -5.28
CA LYS A 175 0.63 34.08 -5.97
C LYS A 175 0.75 33.98 -7.48
N LEU A 176 1.89 34.37 -8.05
CA LEU A 176 2.18 34.15 -9.47
C LEU A 176 2.53 32.66 -9.65
N PRO A 177 1.85 31.91 -10.54
CA PRO A 177 2.28 30.57 -10.87
C PRO A 177 3.67 30.66 -11.50
N THR A 178 4.67 30.10 -10.82
CA THR A 178 6.04 29.96 -11.36
C THR A 178 5.94 29.43 -12.78
N ALA A 179 6.27 30.27 -13.77
CA ALA A 179 6.35 29.83 -15.14
C ALA A 179 7.45 28.76 -15.22
N ALA A 180 7.07 27.53 -15.53
CA ALA A 180 8.01 26.46 -15.78
C ALA A 180 8.93 26.88 -16.95
N ILE A 181 10.23 27.02 -16.67
CA ILE A 181 11.29 27.01 -17.68
C ILE A 181 11.92 25.61 -17.64
#